data_AF-A0A7S4C4H4-F1
#
_entry.id   AF-A0A7S4C4H4-F1
#
_cell.length_a   1.000
_cell.length_b   1.000
_cell.length_c   1.000
_cell.angle_alpha   90.00
_cell.angle_beta   90.00
_cell.angle_gamma   90.00
#
_symmetry.space_group_name_H-M   'P 1'
#
loop_
_entity.id
_entity.type
_entity.pdbx_description
1 polymer ?
#
loop_
_entity_poly.entity_id
_entity_poly.type
_entity_poly.pdbx_seq_one_letter_code
_entity_poly.pdbx_strand_id
1 'polypeptide(L)'
;LIYTHHHMFSSMFLLFGHLTHPLLLVQVFGADLDETVLFSENRIKTMQINQLKPGTYHNVFRSLGQVDIIIDDGLHSFGANLNTVVHGLPFLRGGGWLIVEDIKKTKVVMGAWKVADALLSTDQTLERYFIDCGEEKSASQMYAIRKKVA
;
A
#
# COMPACT_ATOMS: atom_id res chain seq x y z
N LEU A 1 -7.23 -3.93 14.54
CA LEU A 1 -6.13 -3.82 15.51
C LEU A 1 -4.97 -3.11 14.80
N ILE A 2 -5.07 -1.79 14.67
CA ILE A 2 -3.93 -0.94 14.28
C ILE A 2 -3.27 -0.63 15.61
N TYR A 3 -2.05 -1.11 15.80
CA TYR A 3 -1.36 -1.10 17.09
C TYR A 3 -0.88 0.33 17.37
N THR A 4 -1.73 1.13 18.03
CA THR A 4 -1.36 2.48 18.48
C THR A 4 -0.89 2.42 19.93
N HIS A 5 0.37 2.03 20.15
CA HIS A 5 1.05 2.29 21.42
C HIS A 5 2.27 3.19 21.18
N HIS A 6 2.12 4.45 21.58
CA HIS A 6 3.11 5.50 21.87
C HIS A 6 4.25 5.86 20.88
N HIS A 7 4.41 5.16 19.76
CA HIS A 7 5.25 5.61 18.65
C HIS A 7 4.38 5.70 17.40
N MET A 8 3.94 6.92 17.10
CA MET A 8 3.10 7.24 15.96
C MET A 8 3.92 6.99 14.69
N PHE A 9 3.68 5.88 14.00
CA PHE A 9 4.20 5.62 12.66
C PHE A 9 3.70 6.75 11.75
N SER A 10 4.61 7.58 11.25
CA SER A 10 4.25 8.71 10.38
C SER A 10 4.11 8.27 8.91
N SER A 11 4.45 7.03 8.57
CA SER A 11 4.45 6.53 7.20
C SER A 11 4.47 5.00 7.15
N MET A 12 3.34 4.34 7.38
CA MET A 12 3.29 2.89 7.43
C MET A 12 2.85 2.29 6.09
N PHE A 13 3.75 1.50 5.50
CA PHE A 13 3.43 0.58 4.41
C PHE A 13 3.07 -0.79 5.02
N LEU A 14 1.81 -1.23 4.90
CA LEU A 14 1.36 -2.53 5.42
C LEU A 14 1.20 -3.55 4.31
N LEU A 15 1.81 -4.72 4.48
CA LEU A 15 1.69 -5.85 3.59
C LEU A 15 1.11 -7.03 4.37
N PHE A 16 0.02 -7.63 3.86
CA PHE A 16 -0.59 -8.82 4.45
C PHE A 16 -0.37 -10.02 3.52
N GLY A 17 0.17 -11.11 4.05
CA GLY A 17 0.35 -12.37 3.32
C GLY A 17 -0.42 -13.53 3.95
N HIS A 18 -0.98 -14.42 3.13
CA HIS A 18 -1.77 -15.58 3.52
C HIS A 18 -1.19 -16.91 3.01
N LEU A 19 -1.21 -17.91 3.89
CA LEU A 19 -0.86 -19.31 3.61
C LEU A 19 -2.13 -20.17 3.68
N THR A 20 -2.27 -21.03 2.68
CA THR A 20 -3.41 -21.88 2.34
C THR A 20 -3.74 -22.98 3.38
N HIS A 21 -4.49 -22.73 4.49
CA HIS A 21 -5.33 -23.74 5.19
C HIS A 21 -6.15 -23.16 6.40
N PRO A 22 -7.14 -23.88 7.01
CA PRO A 22 -8.38 -23.33 7.59
C PRO A 22 -8.20 -22.82 9.04
N LEU A 23 -6.96 -22.57 9.47
CA LEU A 23 -6.57 -22.00 10.78
C LEU A 23 -6.12 -20.54 10.67
N LEU A 24 -6.41 -19.87 9.54
CA LEU A 24 -6.39 -18.42 9.28
C LEU A 24 -5.42 -17.58 10.13
N LEU A 25 -4.11 -17.81 9.99
CA LEU A 25 -3.12 -16.92 10.57
C LEU A 25 -2.69 -15.87 9.54
N VAL A 26 -2.95 -14.60 9.85
CA VAL A 26 -2.48 -13.44 9.09
C VAL A 26 -1.06 -13.11 9.53
N GLN A 27 -0.15 -12.95 8.56
CA GLN A 27 1.18 -12.36 8.77
C GLN A 27 1.15 -10.92 8.25
N VAL A 28 1.59 -9.99 9.10
CA VAL A 28 1.71 -8.58 8.79
C VAL A 28 3.18 -8.24 8.58
N PHE A 29 3.43 -7.40 7.58
CA PHE A 29 4.71 -6.74 7.42
C PHE A 29 4.51 -5.23 7.39
N GLY A 30 5.25 -4.53 8.24
CA GLY A 30 5.35 -3.07 8.20
C GLY A 30 6.61 -2.65 7.46
N ALA A 31 6.59 -1.50 6.81
CA ALA A 31 7.82 -0.87 6.36
C ALA A 31 7.78 0.63 6.60
N ASP A 32 8.89 1.17 7.10
CA ASP A 32 9.08 2.58 7.43
C ASP A 32 10.52 2.99 7.07
N LEU A 33 10.76 4.29 6.86
CA LEU A 33 12.09 4.83 6.65
C LEU A 33 12.88 4.92 7.96
N ASP A 34 12.19 5.26 9.05
CA ASP A 34 12.79 5.43 10.37
C ASP A 34 13.09 4.07 11.00
N GLU A 35 14.38 3.74 11.10
CA GLU A 35 14.82 2.48 11.68
C GLU A 35 14.48 2.35 13.17
N THR A 36 14.27 3.47 13.88
CA THR A 36 14.01 3.48 15.32
C THR A 36 12.61 2.97 15.67
N VAL A 37 11.68 3.00 14.70
CA VAL A 37 10.33 2.46 14.86
C VAL A 37 10.21 1.03 14.36
N LEU A 38 11.28 0.45 13.79
CA LEU A 38 11.26 -0.93 13.30
C LEU A 38 11.36 -1.91 14.46
N PHE A 39 10.44 -2.86 14.51
CA PHE A 39 10.36 -3.95 15.47
C PHE A 39 9.99 -5.28 14.80
N SER A 40 10.13 -6.37 15.55
CA SER A 40 9.62 -7.67 15.14
C SER A 40 9.00 -8.37 16.34
N GLU A 41 7.79 -8.89 16.15
CA GLU A 41 7.08 -9.67 17.15
C GLU A 41 6.25 -10.78 16.49
N ASN A 42 5.41 -11.47 17.27
CA ASN A 42 4.63 -12.58 16.75
C ASN A 42 3.70 -12.11 15.60
N ARG A 43 3.94 -12.63 14.39
CA ARG A 43 3.19 -12.33 13.16
C ARG A 43 3.29 -10.88 12.65
N ILE A 44 4.23 -10.09 13.18
CA ILE A 44 4.54 -8.76 12.66
C ILE A 44 6.04 -8.67 12.46
N LYS A 45 6.46 -8.34 11.23
CA LYS A 45 7.86 -8.07 10.91
C LYS A 45 7.94 -6.71 10.25
N THR A 46 8.88 -5.88 10.67
CA THR A 46 9.10 -4.60 9.99
C THR A 46 10.41 -4.61 9.23
N MET A 47 10.50 -3.75 8.22
CA MET A 47 11.68 -3.60 7.39
C MET A 47 11.84 -2.16 6.94
N GLN A 48 13.09 -1.75 6.71
CA GLN A 48 13.33 -0.39 6.26
C GLN A 48 12.93 -0.24 4.78
N ILE A 49 12.24 0.84 4.45
CA ILE A 49 11.95 1.22 3.07
C ILE A 49 12.07 2.73 2.90
N ASN A 50 12.51 3.17 1.71
CA ASN A 50 12.42 4.57 1.33
C ASN A 50 11.50 4.67 0.12
N GLN A 51 10.27 5.17 0.34
CA GLN A 51 9.26 5.23 -0.71
C GLN A 51 9.64 6.14 -1.91
N LEU A 52 10.65 6.99 -1.77
CA LEU A 52 11.20 7.82 -2.85
C LEU A 52 12.36 7.13 -3.60
N LYS A 53 12.85 5.97 -3.13
CA LYS A 53 13.92 5.21 -3.76
C LYS A 53 13.38 3.85 -4.26
N PRO A 54 13.02 3.74 -5.55
CA PRO A 54 12.57 2.50 -6.19
C PRO A 54 13.36 1.24 -5.81
N GLY A 55 14.69 1.34 -5.73
CA GLY A 55 15.56 0.21 -5.38
C GLY A 55 15.30 -0.41 -4.00
N THR A 56 14.69 0.32 -3.07
CA THR A 56 14.39 -0.20 -1.73
C THR A 56 13.19 -1.14 -1.71
N TYR A 57 12.20 -0.94 -2.60
CA TYR A 57 11.04 -1.83 -2.73
C TYR A 57 11.43 -3.26 -3.15
N HIS A 58 12.45 -3.38 -4.01
CA HIS A 58 12.92 -4.68 -4.47
C HIS A 58 13.43 -5.55 -3.32
N ASN A 59 14.13 -4.95 -2.35
CA ASN A 59 14.63 -5.66 -1.18
C ASN A 59 13.48 -6.14 -0.29
N VAL A 60 12.49 -5.28 -0.10
CA VAL A 60 11.27 -5.57 0.65
C VAL A 60 10.52 -6.74 0.00
N PHE A 61 10.04 -6.57 -1.22
CA PHE A 61 9.15 -7.53 -1.85
C PHE A 61 9.80 -8.85 -2.24
N ARG A 62 11.10 -8.86 -2.58
CA ARG A 62 11.84 -10.11 -2.82
C ARG A 62 11.86 -11.01 -1.58
N SER A 63 11.94 -10.41 -0.38
CA SER A 63 11.93 -11.18 0.87
C SER A 63 10.55 -11.72 1.24
N LEU A 64 9.49 -11.02 0.80
CA LEU A 64 8.09 -11.32 1.15
C LEU A 64 7.43 -12.29 0.17
N GLY A 65 7.80 -12.22 -1.10
CA GLY A 65 7.09 -12.92 -2.16
C GLY A 65 5.74 -12.24 -2.46
N GLN A 66 4.76 -13.03 -2.90
CA GLN A 66 3.45 -12.47 -3.21
C GLN A 66 2.61 -12.22 -1.95
N VAL A 67 1.84 -11.13 -1.97
CA VAL A 67 1.03 -10.63 -0.86
C VAL A 67 -0.44 -10.47 -1.28
N ASP A 68 -1.35 -10.56 -0.32
CA ASP A 68 -2.79 -10.45 -0.54
C ASP A 68 -3.27 -9.01 -0.47
N ILE A 69 -2.68 -8.21 0.42
CA ILE A 69 -3.04 -6.81 0.61
C ILE A 69 -1.79 -5.97 0.74
N ILE A 70 -1.79 -4.82 0.08
CA ILE A 70 -0.81 -3.74 0.19
C ILE A 70 -1.57 -2.49 0.61
N ILE A 71 -1.12 -1.81 1.66
CA ILE A 71 -1.68 -0.52 2.10
C ILE A 71 -0.51 0.46 2.19
N ASP A 72 -0.68 1.62 1.54
CA ASP A 72 0.24 2.73 1.61
C ASP A 72 -0.41 3.90 2.34
N ASP A 73 -0.12 3.94 3.63
CA ASP A 73 -0.40 5.03 4.57
C ASP A 73 0.93 5.74 4.89
N GLY A 74 1.70 6.01 3.84
CA GLY A 74 3.10 6.43 3.88
C GLY A 74 3.32 7.95 3.80
N LEU A 75 4.25 8.37 2.95
CA LEU A 75 4.66 9.77 2.78
C LEU A 75 3.57 10.70 2.21
N HIS A 76 2.43 10.17 1.77
CA HIS A 76 1.30 10.90 1.14
C HIS A 76 1.69 11.87 0.01
N SER A 77 2.82 11.59 -0.66
CA SER A 77 3.23 12.31 -1.86
C SER A 77 2.92 11.47 -3.09
N PHE A 78 2.41 12.11 -4.14
CA PHE A 78 2.01 11.41 -5.37
C PHE A 78 3.14 10.51 -5.93
N GLY A 79 4.39 10.99 -5.92
CA GLY A 79 5.54 10.20 -6.39
C GLY A 79 5.84 8.99 -5.51
N ALA A 80 5.77 9.12 -4.18
CA ALA A 80 5.94 8.00 -3.26
C ALA A 80 4.83 6.95 -3.45
N ASN A 81 3.58 7.41 -3.54
CA ASN A 81 2.44 6.52 -3.76
C ASN A 81 2.49 5.81 -5.11
N LEU A 82 2.96 6.49 -6.16
CA LEU A 82 3.13 5.85 -7.47
C LEU A 82 4.24 4.79 -7.44
N ASN A 83 5.32 5.02 -6.68
CA ASN A 83 6.35 3.99 -6.48
C ASN A 83 5.78 2.76 -5.78
N THR A 84 4.95 2.93 -4.75
CA THR A 84 4.17 1.82 -4.15
C THR A 84 3.40 1.05 -5.22
N VAL A 85 2.63 1.76 -6.05
CA VAL A 85 1.76 1.11 -7.05
C VAL A 85 2.62 0.33 -8.05
N VAL A 86 3.63 0.98 -8.63
CA VAL A 86 4.48 0.40 -9.68
C VAL A 86 5.29 -0.79 -9.17
N HIS A 87 5.86 -0.69 -7.97
CA HIS A 87 6.74 -1.73 -7.43
C HIS A 87 5.99 -2.79 -6.61
N GLY A 88 4.80 -2.49 -6.11
CA GLY A 88 3.97 -3.42 -5.33
C GLY A 88 3.04 -4.29 -6.18
N LEU A 89 2.43 -3.76 -7.24
CA LEU A 89 1.49 -4.51 -8.11
C LEU A 89 2.04 -5.86 -8.64
N PRO A 90 3.34 -5.99 -9.02
CA PRO A 90 3.89 -7.27 -9.46
C PRO A 90 3.84 -8.36 -8.38
N PHE A 91 3.89 -7.97 -7.11
CA PHE A 91 3.86 -8.87 -5.96
C PHE A 91 2.46 -9.06 -5.39
N LEU A 92 1.47 -8.32 -5.87
CA LEU A 92 0.08 -8.54 -5.49
C LEU A 92 -0.46 -9.83 -6.11
N ARG A 93 -1.05 -10.71 -5.29
CA ARG A 93 -1.71 -11.95 -5.75
C ARG A 93 -2.95 -11.63 -6.58
N GLY A 94 -3.33 -12.57 -7.46
CA GLY A 94 -4.66 -12.53 -8.09
C GLY A 94 -5.75 -12.58 -7.01
N GLY A 95 -6.70 -11.67 -7.09
CA GLY A 95 -7.73 -11.42 -6.08
C GLY A 95 -7.31 -10.44 -4.96
N GLY A 96 -6.03 -10.08 -4.88
CA GLY A 96 -5.50 -9.17 -3.86
C GLY A 96 -5.79 -7.70 -4.11
N TRP A 97 -5.53 -6.88 -3.09
CA TRP A 97 -5.78 -5.44 -3.08
C TRP A 97 -4.52 -4.61 -2.81
N LEU A 98 -4.39 -3.48 -3.51
CA LEU A 98 -3.46 -2.41 -3.17
C LEU A 98 -4.27 -1.15 -2.90
N ILE A 99 -4.12 -0.57 -1.71
CA ILE A 99 -4.81 0.64 -1.27
C ILE A 99 -3.78 1.73 -1.00
N VAL A 100 -3.99 2.90 -1.59
CA VAL A 100 -3.26 4.12 -1.24
C VAL A 100 -4.18 5.02 -0.43
N GLU A 101 -3.76 5.38 0.77
CA GLU A 101 -4.54 6.19 1.71
C GLU A 101 -4.20 7.68 1.65
N ASP A 102 -5.09 8.48 2.21
CA ASP A 102 -4.92 9.92 2.44
C ASP A 102 -4.53 10.78 1.22
N ILE A 103 -5.12 10.46 0.06
CA ILE A 103 -5.01 11.28 -1.14
C ILE A 103 -5.81 12.56 -0.95
N LYS A 104 -5.12 13.71 -0.98
CA LYS A 104 -5.74 15.04 -0.88
C LYS A 104 -6.59 15.34 -2.11
N LYS A 105 -7.86 15.73 -1.92
CA LYS A 105 -8.81 16.11 -3.00
C LYS A 105 -8.57 17.47 -3.65
N THR A 106 -7.32 17.93 -3.72
CA THR A 106 -6.98 19.17 -4.44
C THR A 106 -7.01 18.94 -5.96
N LYS A 107 -7.31 19.98 -6.74
CA LYS A 107 -7.35 19.86 -8.22
C LYS A 107 -6.05 19.32 -8.81
N VAL A 108 -4.90 19.73 -8.28
CA VAL A 108 -3.57 19.31 -8.76
C VAL A 108 -3.33 17.83 -8.48
N VAL A 109 -3.51 17.40 -7.23
CA VAL A 109 -3.30 16.00 -6.81
C VAL A 109 -4.28 15.08 -7.54
N MET A 110 -5.55 15.47 -7.62
CA MET A 110 -6.56 14.67 -8.34
C MET A 110 -6.31 14.62 -9.85
N GLY A 111 -5.77 15.70 -10.45
CA GLY A 111 -5.35 15.68 -11.84
C GLY A 111 -4.26 14.63 -12.09
N ALA A 112 -3.24 14.58 -11.23
CA ALA A 112 -2.16 13.59 -11.32
C ALA A 112 -2.69 12.16 -11.15
N TRP A 113 -3.55 11.91 -10.17
CA TRP A 113 -4.16 10.60 -9.95
C TRP A 113 -5.08 10.16 -11.09
N LYS A 114 -5.82 11.07 -11.72
CA LYS A 114 -6.63 10.73 -12.91
C LYS A 114 -5.75 10.33 -14.11
N VAL A 115 -4.58 10.92 -14.25
CA VAL A 115 -3.61 10.50 -15.28
C VAL A 115 -3.06 9.11 -14.95
N ALA A 116 -2.66 8.87 -13.69
CA ALA A 116 -2.21 7.54 -13.26
C ALA A 116 -3.30 6.47 -13.45
N ASP A 117 -4.54 6.78 -13.09
CA ASP A 117 -5.70 5.91 -13.30
C ASP A 117 -5.87 5.60 -14.80
N ALA A 118 -5.85 6.61 -15.67
CA ALA A 118 -5.97 6.41 -17.11
C ALA A 118 -4.86 5.51 -17.67
N LEU A 119 -3.62 5.62 -17.18
CA LEU A 119 -2.54 4.72 -17.58
C LEU A 119 -2.78 3.29 -17.09
N LEU A 120 -3.18 3.12 -15.82
CA LEU A 120 -3.50 1.82 -15.25
C LEU A 120 -4.71 1.17 -15.90
N SER A 121 -5.62 1.95 -16.50
CA SER A 121 -6.79 1.44 -17.23
C SER A 121 -6.46 0.57 -18.44
N THR A 122 -5.22 0.69 -18.95
CA THR A 122 -4.73 -0.13 -20.06
C THR A 122 -4.54 -1.59 -19.66
N ASP A 123 -4.31 -1.88 -18.37
CA ASP A 123 -4.21 -3.22 -17.84
C ASP A 123 -5.60 -3.76 -17.45
N GLN A 124 -6.14 -4.64 -18.29
CA GLN A 124 -7.46 -5.25 -18.09
C GLN A 124 -7.53 -6.20 -16.89
N THR A 125 -6.38 -6.56 -16.30
CA THR A 125 -6.31 -7.39 -15.10
C THR A 125 -6.56 -6.61 -13.82
N LEU A 126 -6.71 -5.28 -13.90
CA LEU A 126 -6.90 -4.40 -12.74
C LEU A 126 -8.33 -3.84 -12.69
N GLU A 127 -8.96 -3.94 -11.52
CA GLU A 127 -10.12 -3.14 -11.14
C GLU A 127 -9.62 -1.97 -10.28
N ARG A 128 -10.16 -0.77 -10.49
CA ARG A 128 -9.60 0.48 -9.92
C ARG A 128 -10.74 1.33 -9.38
N TYR A 129 -10.55 1.91 -8.20
CA TYR A 129 -11.58 2.60 -7.47
C TYR A 129 -11.01 3.85 -6.79
N PHE A 130 -11.70 4.97 -6.97
CA PHE A 130 -11.56 6.12 -6.09
C PHE A 130 -12.63 6.03 -5.02
N ILE A 131 -12.23 6.04 -3.75
CA ILE A 131 -13.12 5.85 -2.59
C ILE A 131 -13.08 7.13 -1.75
N ASP A 132 -14.21 7.83 -1.62
CA ASP A 132 -14.32 9.01 -0.78
C ASP A 132 -14.39 8.64 0.70
N CYS A 133 -13.53 9.23 1.54
CA CYS A 133 -13.40 8.90 2.97
C CYS A 133 -14.31 9.73 3.88
N GLY A 134 -15.41 10.28 3.34
CA GLY A 134 -16.35 11.10 4.10
C GLY A 134 -17.24 11.96 3.19
N GLU A 135 -18.28 12.55 3.77
CA GLU A 135 -19.25 13.39 3.03
C GLU A 135 -18.72 14.81 2.76
N GLU A 136 -17.71 15.26 3.51
CA GLU A 136 -17.14 16.60 3.38
C GLU A 136 -16.25 16.71 2.13
N LYS A 137 -16.31 17.87 1.46
CA LYS A 137 -15.43 18.17 0.30
C LYS A 137 -13.94 18.17 0.65
N SER A 138 -13.60 18.39 1.91
CA SER A 138 -12.25 18.37 2.48
C SER A 138 -11.75 16.98 2.85
N ALA A 139 -12.63 15.97 2.93
CA ALA A 139 -12.24 14.61 3.29
C ALA A 139 -11.19 14.07 2.32
N SER A 140 -10.26 13.24 2.81
CA SER A 140 -9.31 12.58 1.94
C SER A 140 -10.02 11.54 1.04
N GLN A 141 -9.28 11.05 0.06
CA GLN A 141 -9.71 9.96 -0.81
C GLN A 141 -8.73 8.80 -0.68
N MET A 142 -9.21 7.58 -0.87
CA MET A 142 -8.37 6.42 -1.11
C MET A 142 -8.39 6.06 -2.59
N TYR A 143 -7.28 5.52 -3.08
CA TYR A 143 -7.24 4.88 -4.40
C TYR A 143 -6.94 3.39 -4.22
N ALA A 144 -7.91 2.56 -4.58
CA ALA A 144 -7.83 1.12 -4.42
C ALA A 144 -7.72 0.43 -5.78
N ILE A 145 -6.82 -0.53 -5.87
CA ILE A 145 -6.60 -1.39 -7.03
C ILE A 145 -6.81 -2.82 -6.59
N ARG A 146 -7.66 -3.55 -7.31
CA ARG A 146 -7.80 -5.00 -7.15
C ARG A 146 -7.24 -5.70 -8.36
N LYS A 147 -6.37 -6.68 -8.14
CA LYS A 147 -5.91 -7.57 -9.21
C LYS A 147 -6.93 -8.67 -9.42
N LYS A 148 -7.42 -8.85 -10.64
CA LYS A 148 -8.36 -9.94 -10.97
C LYS A 148 -7.68 -11.29 -10.75
N VAL A 149 -8.48 -12.29 -10.38
CA VAL A 149 -8.02 -13.68 -10.38
C VAL A 149 -7.82 -14.07 -11.84
N ALA A 150 -6.64 -14.60 -12.16
CA ALA A 150 -6.32 -15.11 -13.49
C ALA A 150 -7.11 -16.39 -13.82
#